data_AF-A0A1Q8RZ24-F1
#
_entry.id   AF-A0A1Q8RZ24-F1
#
_cell.length_a   1.000
_cell.length_b   1.000
_cell.length_c   1.000
_cell.angle_alpha   90.00
_cell.angle_beta   90.00
_cell.angle_gamma   90.00
#
_symmetry.space_group_name_H-M   'P 1'
#
loop_
_entity.id
_entity.type
_entity.pdbx_description
1 polymer ?
#
loop_
_entity_poly.entity_id
_entity_poly.type
_entity_poly.pdbx_seq_one_letter_code
_entity_poly.pdbx_strand_id
1 'polypeptide(L)'
;MTEVSMSLLGNDGEDEKSWKRADIEGGTRTRHTNYCAKVCGAFHRWRWLVDTTLLLIIVGLLLERRGLRTPVRDKRLEPAGDLTGFAPEFTQQITTFHPTTDFVPDDPKNLFANSSYQQNWLAMVPKGLGYLDIKNPERYDNLPVPLPEFAPRTVFTTSMTHQLHCLYAILESYAGLAINGSASVDMHSHIPENTNGADGPWHLAHCFDYLRQGILCAGDVALEGTQTTFPEGFTGSDGWDAKHVCKDPKQVYEYLDKNRALDDHWI
;
A
#
# COMPACT_ATOMS: atom_id res chain seq x y z
N MET A 1 -13.05 29.14 54.21
CA MET A 1 -13.87 28.03 54.75
C MET A 1 -13.24 26.75 54.23
N THR A 2 -12.57 25.90 55.00
CA THR A 2 -12.36 25.78 56.45
C THR A 2 -11.02 25.09 56.64
N GLU A 3 -10.19 25.66 57.52
CA GLU A 3 -9.01 25.03 58.10
C GLU A 3 -9.41 23.83 58.98
N VAL A 4 -8.49 22.88 59.17
CA VAL A 4 -8.13 22.40 60.52
C VAL A 4 -6.62 22.13 60.55
N SER A 5 -5.97 22.74 61.54
CA SER A 5 -4.57 22.56 61.93
C SER A 5 -4.48 21.84 63.29
N MET A 6 -3.22 21.62 63.74
CA MET A 6 -2.70 21.21 65.06
C MET A 6 -2.41 19.71 65.26
N SER A 7 -1.16 19.25 65.49
CA SER A 7 -0.21 19.49 66.63
C SER A 7 -0.79 18.99 67.98
N LEU A 8 -0.10 18.32 68.91
CA LEU A 8 1.23 18.58 69.50
C LEU A 8 1.49 17.56 70.66
N LEU A 9 2.77 17.42 71.07
CA LEU A 9 3.32 17.11 72.43
C LEU A 9 3.27 15.64 72.92
N GLY A 10 4.28 15.10 73.62
CA GLY A 10 5.42 15.67 74.36
C GLY A 10 5.47 14.97 75.73
N ASN A 11 6.62 14.46 76.18
CA ASN A 11 6.79 13.98 77.57
C ASN A 11 8.26 13.99 78.03
N ASP A 12 8.58 15.04 78.80
CA ASP A 12 9.32 15.19 80.06
C ASP A 12 10.15 14.04 80.69
N GLY A 13 11.24 14.44 81.40
CA GLY A 13 11.96 13.70 82.46
C GLY A 13 13.48 13.55 82.18
N GLU A 14 14.37 14.34 82.81
CA GLU A 14 15.19 13.98 84.01
C GLU A 14 16.12 12.75 83.75
N ASP A 15 17.46 12.79 83.79
CA ASP A 15 18.33 13.13 84.92
C ASP A 15 19.84 13.24 84.57
N GLU A 16 20.49 14.11 85.34
CA GLU A 16 21.85 14.10 85.92
C GLU A 16 23.12 13.53 85.24
N LYS A 17 24.00 14.49 84.94
CA LYS A 17 25.39 14.68 85.45
C LYS A 17 26.55 13.76 85.04
N SER A 18 27.51 14.48 84.46
CA SER A 18 28.94 14.54 84.82
C SER A 18 29.85 13.42 84.31
N TRP A 19 30.72 13.76 83.36
CA TRP A 19 32.18 13.74 83.62
C TRP A 19 32.91 14.87 82.87
N LYS A 20 33.46 15.75 83.70
CA LYS A 20 34.54 16.75 83.58
C LYS A 20 35.09 17.18 82.22
N ARG A 21 34.93 18.49 82.03
CA ARG A 21 35.73 19.45 81.26
C ARG A 21 37.21 19.43 81.65
N ALA A 22 38.09 19.47 80.66
CA ALA A 22 39.38 20.15 80.75
C ALA A 22 39.51 21.05 79.51
N ASP A 23 39.19 22.32 79.71
CA ASP A 23 39.68 23.40 78.86
C ASP A 23 41.12 23.74 79.26
N ILE A 24 41.82 24.37 78.32
CA ILE A 24 42.76 25.51 78.44
C ILE A 24 43.84 25.24 77.38
N GLU A 25 43.73 25.76 76.16
CA GLU A 25 43.71 27.16 75.68
C GLU A 25 44.98 27.37 74.86
N GLY A 26 44.86 28.07 73.73
CA GLY A 26 46.01 28.69 73.10
C GLY A 26 46.02 28.63 71.58
N GLY A 27 45.40 29.63 70.96
CA GLY A 27 46.03 30.24 69.78
C GLY A 27 45.34 30.04 68.44
N THR A 28 44.87 31.17 67.91
CA THR A 28 44.87 31.56 66.48
C THR A 28 43.97 30.81 65.49
N ARG A 29 42.86 31.49 65.15
CA ARG A 29 42.22 31.58 63.82
C ARG A 29 43.00 30.90 62.69
N THR A 30 42.53 29.74 62.23
CA THR A 30 42.83 29.25 60.88
C THR A 30 41.55 28.91 60.12
N ARG A 31 41.35 29.72 59.08
CA ARG A 31 40.42 29.58 57.95
C ARG A 31 40.44 28.14 57.42
N HIS A 32 39.40 27.35 57.65
CA HIS A 32 39.27 26.03 57.02
C HIS A 32 37.84 25.75 56.54
N THR A 33 37.33 26.62 55.69
CA THR A 33 36.21 26.31 54.80
C THR A 33 36.66 26.70 53.40
N ASN A 34 37.05 25.74 52.54
CA ASN A 34 37.21 25.98 51.09
C ASN A 34 37.62 24.77 50.23
N TYR A 35 37.61 23.52 50.72
CA TYR A 35 37.96 22.38 49.85
C TYR A 35 36.72 21.74 49.20
N CYS A 36 35.71 21.37 50.00
CA CYS A 36 34.50 20.69 49.49
C CYS A 36 33.64 21.58 48.56
N ALA A 37 33.54 22.89 48.86
CA ALA A 37 32.80 23.85 48.03
C ALA A 37 33.46 24.13 46.67
N LYS A 38 34.80 24.05 46.57
CA LYS A 38 35.53 24.24 45.32
C LYS A 38 35.43 23.02 44.40
N VAL A 39 35.38 21.82 44.96
CA VAL A 39 35.22 20.57 44.21
C VAL A 39 33.80 20.45 43.64
N CYS A 40 32.76 20.79 44.42
CA CYS A 40 31.37 20.83 43.92
C CYS A 40 31.14 21.92 42.83
N GLY A 41 31.78 23.09 42.96
CA GLY A 41 31.70 24.15 41.94
C GLY A 41 32.43 23.81 40.63
N ALA A 42 33.54 23.07 40.71
CA ALA A 42 34.25 22.56 39.54
C ALA A 42 33.45 21.46 38.81
N PHE A 43 32.76 20.59 39.56
CA PHE A 43 31.90 19.55 39.02
C PHE A 43 30.72 20.15 38.23
N HIS A 44 30.13 21.23 38.73
CA HIS A 44 29.04 21.94 38.05
C HIS A 44 29.49 22.66 36.76
N ARG A 45 30.76 23.08 36.72
CA ARG A 45 31.38 23.77 35.57
C ARG A 45 31.69 22.83 34.40
N TRP A 46 31.97 21.55 34.67
CA TRP A 46 32.21 20.54 33.64
C TRP A 46 30.95 19.73 33.28
N ARG A 47 29.95 19.72 34.16
CA ARG A 47 28.67 19.05 33.92
C ARG A 47 27.98 19.53 32.64
N TRP A 48 27.99 20.83 32.36
CA TRP A 48 27.44 21.36 31.11
C TRP A 48 28.15 20.80 29.86
N LEU A 49 29.47 20.63 29.90
CA LEU A 49 30.22 20.02 28.78
C LEU A 49 29.82 18.55 28.58
N VAL A 50 29.71 17.80 29.67
CA VAL A 50 29.25 16.39 29.63
C VAL A 50 27.83 16.30 29.08
N ASP A 51 26.91 17.14 29.58
CA ASP A 51 25.51 17.16 29.16
C ASP A 51 25.38 17.57 27.68
N THR A 52 26.15 18.57 27.21
CA THR A 52 26.17 18.94 25.78
C THR A 52 26.77 17.86 24.90
N THR A 53 27.81 17.16 25.37
CA THR A 53 28.42 16.07 24.62
C THR A 53 27.47 14.89 24.51
N LEU A 54 26.80 14.54 25.60
CA LEU A 54 25.78 13.49 25.63
C LEU A 54 24.59 13.86 24.73
N LEU A 55 24.14 15.12 24.75
CA LEU A 55 23.08 15.60 23.87
C LEU A 55 23.48 15.50 22.40
N LEU A 56 24.70 15.91 22.04
CA LEU A 56 25.20 15.78 20.66
C LEU A 56 25.31 14.32 20.22
N ILE A 57 25.72 13.41 21.11
CA ILE A 57 25.73 11.96 20.84
C ILE A 57 24.31 11.45 20.62
N ILE A 58 23.35 11.81 21.48
CA ILE A 58 21.94 11.40 21.34
C ILE A 58 21.36 11.96 20.03
N VAL A 59 21.59 13.22 19.71
CA VAL A 59 21.14 13.84 18.46
C VAL A 59 21.81 13.16 17.25
N GLY A 60 23.11 12.86 17.33
CA GLY A 60 23.83 12.11 16.32
C GLY A 60 23.23 10.72 16.09
N LEU A 61 22.99 9.96 17.15
CA LEU A 61 22.35 8.63 17.10
C LEU A 61 20.91 8.70 16.57
N LEU A 62 20.16 9.76 16.88
CA LEU A 62 18.81 9.97 16.35
C LEU A 62 18.82 10.34 14.86
N LEU A 63 19.79 11.15 14.42
CA LEU A 63 20.00 11.49 13.01
C LEU A 63 20.50 10.28 12.22
N GLU A 64 21.38 9.46 12.79
CA GLU A 64 21.84 8.19 12.24
C GLU A 64 20.66 7.21 12.11
N ARG A 65 19.85 7.04 13.17
CA ARG A 65 18.65 6.18 13.15
C ARG A 65 17.58 6.67 12.17
N ARG A 66 17.46 7.98 11.95
CA ARG A 66 16.56 8.56 10.95
C ARG A 66 17.14 8.48 9.53
N GLY A 67 18.44 8.62 9.36
CA GLY A 67 19.15 8.64 8.08
C GLY A 67 19.46 7.25 7.51
N LEU A 68 19.70 6.24 8.36
CA LEU A 68 19.95 4.84 7.95
C LEU A 68 18.69 4.00 7.78
N ARG A 69 17.53 4.50 8.17
CA ARG A 69 16.25 3.85 7.87
C ARG A 69 15.63 4.46 6.62
N THR A 70 16.31 4.32 5.48
CA THR A 70 15.55 4.16 4.24
C THR A 70 14.76 2.87 4.41
N PRO A 71 13.42 2.89 4.48
CA PRO A 71 12.66 1.64 4.51
C PRO A 71 13.11 0.84 3.29
N VAL A 72 13.62 -0.37 3.53
CA VAL A 72 13.87 -1.31 2.44
C VAL A 72 12.50 -1.55 1.83
N ARG A 73 12.27 -1.00 0.64
CA ARG A 73 11.01 -1.17 -0.09
C ARG A 73 10.87 -2.66 -0.35
N ASP A 74 9.88 -3.30 0.27
CA ASP A 74 9.54 -4.67 -0.06
C ASP A 74 8.92 -4.66 -1.46
N LYS A 75 9.66 -5.20 -2.43
CA LYS A 75 9.23 -5.29 -3.82
C LYS A 75 7.94 -6.11 -3.98
N ARG A 76 7.62 -7.02 -3.05
CA ARG A 76 6.37 -7.79 -3.04
C ARG A 76 5.14 -6.94 -2.77
N LEU A 77 5.34 -5.71 -2.27
CA LEU A 77 4.28 -4.74 -1.98
C LEU A 77 4.25 -3.60 -3.01
N GLU A 78 4.84 -3.82 -4.19
CA GLU A 78 4.61 -2.94 -5.34
C GLU A 78 3.16 -3.08 -5.82
N PRO A 79 2.43 -1.96 -6.04
CA PRO A 79 1.07 -2.01 -6.59
C PRO A 79 1.02 -2.81 -7.90
N ALA A 80 0.03 -3.69 -8.04
CA ALA A 80 -0.10 -4.62 -9.18
C ALA A 80 1.10 -5.59 -9.36
N GLY A 81 1.95 -5.72 -8.34
CA GLY A 81 3.01 -6.71 -8.27
C GLY A 81 2.52 -8.06 -7.76
N ASP A 82 3.43 -9.03 -7.73
CA ASP A 82 3.16 -10.37 -7.22
C ASP A 82 3.62 -10.52 -5.76
N LEU A 83 2.66 -10.70 -4.86
CA LEU A 83 2.89 -10.88 -3.42
C LEU A 83 3.69 -12.18 -3.12
N THR A 84 3.58 -13.19 -3.98
CA THR A 84 4.24 -14.49 -3.77
C THR A 84 5.75 -14.40 -3.98
N GLY A 85 6.20 -13.38 -4.73
CA GLY A 85 7.59 -13.15 -5.07
C GLY A 85 8.11 -14.08 -6.18
N PHE A 86 7.22 -14.72 -6.94
CA PHE A 86 7.53 -15.47 -8.14
C PHE A 86 7.89 -14.55 -9.30
N ALA A 87 7.09 -13.51 -9.54
CA ALA A 87 7.37 -12.54 -10.59
C ALA A 87 8.59 -11.66 -10.23
N PRO A 88 9.44 -11.31 -11.21
CA PRO A 88 10.52 -10.36 -10.99
C PRO A 88 9.98 -8.94 -10.81
N GLU A 89 10.87 -8.02 -10.45
CA GLU A 89 10.56 -6.59 -10.50
C GLU A 89 10.59 -6.11 -11.96
N PHE A 90 9.58 -5.34 -12.35
CA PHE A 90 9.49 -4.73 -13.66
C PHE A 90 9.76 -3.23 -13.55
N THR A 91 10.55 -2.69 -14.48
CA THR A 91 10.75 -1.24 -14.56
C THR A 91 9.50 -0.54 -15.06
N GLN A 92 9.18 0.63 -14.51
CA GLN A 92 8.06 1.45 -14.97
C GLN A 92 8.47 2.31 -16.17
N GLN A 93 7.51 2.61 -17.04
CA GLN A 93 7.67 3.57 -18.14
C GLN A 93 6.53 4.56 -18.15
N ILE A 94 6.82 5.81 -18.50
CA ILE A 94 5.79 6.83 -18.74
C ILE A 94 5.25 6.60 -20.14
N THR A 95 3.96 6.26 -20.24
CA THR A 95 3.28 6.04 -21.52
C THR A 95 2.11 6.99 -21.68
N THR A 96 1.80 7.36 -22.92
CA THR A 96 0.59 8.10 -23.29
C THR A 96 -0.11 7.29 -24.36
N PHE A 97 -1.35 6.89 -24.08
CA PHE A 97 -2.18 6.20 -25.07
C PHE A 97 -2.78 7.23 -26.02
N HIS A 98 -2.72 6.94 -27.32
CA HIS A 98 -3.29 7.78 -28.36
C HIS A 98 -4.59 7.16 -28.86
N PRO A 99 -5.61 7.98 -29.21
CA PRO A 99 -6.86 7.48 -29.77
C PRO A 99 -6.60 6.58 -30.98
N THR A 100 -7.18 5.39 -30.95
CA THR A 100 -7.12 4.41 -32.05
C THR A 100 -8.40 3.58 -32.06
N THR A 101 -8.78 3.12 -33.24
CA THR A 101 -9.86 2.16 -33.46
C THR A 101 -9.31 0.80 -33.85
N ASP A 102 -8.04 0.50 -33.59
CA ASP A 102 -7.38 -0.75 -34.03
C ASP A 102 -7.72 -1.96 -33.15
N PHE A 103 -8.17 -1.71 -31.92
CA PHE A 103 -8.54 -2.75 -30.95
C PHE A 103 -10.05 -2.92 -30.83
N VAL A 104 -10.78 -1.81 -30.89
CA VAL A 104 -12.24 -1.78 -30.77
C VAL A 104 -12.78 -0.93 -31.92
N PRO A 105 -13.57 -1.51 -32.85
CA PRO A 105 -14.14 -0.75 -33.95
C PRO A 105 -15.31 0.12 -33.50
N ASP A 106 -15.48 1.28 -34.14
CA ASP A 106 -16.65 2.15 -33.93
C ASP A 106 -17.96 1.48 -34.37
N ASP A 107 -17.92 0.71 -35.47
CA ASP A 107 -19.03 -0.17 -35.89
C ASP A 107 -18.75 -1.60 -35.41
N PRO A 108 -19.54 -2.13 -34.46
CA PRO A 108 -19.37 -3.49 -33.93
C PRO A 108 -19.34 -4.60 -34.98
N LYS A 109 -19.96 -4.40 -36.16
CA LYS A 109 -19.91 -5.36 -37.27
C LYS A 109 -18.49 -5.65 -37.74
N ASN A 110 -17.62 -4.65 -37.69
CA ASN A 110 -16.25 -4.77 -38.16
C ASN A 110 -15.42 -5.71 -37.28
N LEU A 111 -15.82 -5.93 -36.01
CA LEU A 111 -15.15 -6.86 -35.10
C LEU A 111 -15.15 -8.28 -35.67
N PHE A 112 -16.24 -8.68 -36.34
CA PHE A 112 -16.38 -10.02 -36.92
C PHE A 112 -15.96 -10.08 -38.40
N ALA A 113 -15.96 -8.95 -39.10
CA ALA A 113 -15.63 -8.90 -40.52
C ALA A 113 -14.12 -8.78 -40.80
N ASN A 114 -13.34 -8.23 -39.87
CA ASN A 114 -11.93 -7.94 -40.06
C ASN A 114 -11.07 -8.64 -39.00
N SER A 115 -10.25 -9.60 -39.43
CA SER A 115 -9.41 -10.40 -38.54
C SER A 115 -8.26 -9.63 -37.86
N SER A 116 -7.95 -8.40 -38.31
CA SER A 116 -6.90 -7.58 -37.71
C SER A 116 -7.22 -7.19 -36.25
N TYR A 117 -8.49 -7.06 -35.89
CA TYR A 117 -8.91 -6.81 -34.50
C TYR A 117 -8.46 -7.94 -33.59
N GLN A 118 -8.79 -9.18 -33.94
CA GLN A 118 -8.38 -10.38 -33.20
C GLN A 118 -6.86 -10.46 -33.12
N GLN A 119 -6.14 -10.15 -34.21
CA GLN A 119 -4.68 -10.16 -34.23
C GLN A 119 -4.09 -9.12 -33.28
N ASN A 120 -4.64 -7.91 -33.24
CA ASN A 120 -4.19 -6.86 -32.34
C ASN A 120 -4.42 -7.23 -30.87
N TRP A 121 -5.55 -7.87 -30.55
CA TRP A 121 -5.79 -8.41 -29.20
C TRP A 121 -4.82 -9.53 -28.83
N LEU A 122 -4.60 -10.48 -29.73
CA LEU A 122 -3.63 -11.55 -29.54
C LEU A 122 -2.20 -11.03 -29.39
N ALA A 123 -1.84 -9.92 -30.05
CA ALA A 123 -0.51 -9.33 -29.97
C ALA A 123 -0.20 -8.73 -28.58
N MET A 124 -1.23 -8.39 -27.78
CA MET A 124 -1.05 -7.90 -26.41
C MET A 124 -0.79 -9.01 -25.39
N VAL A 125 -1.19 -10.25 -25.71
CA VAL A 125 -1.06 -11.40 -24.81
C VAL A 125 0.16 -12.23 -25.23
N PRO A 126 1.10 -12.55 -24.33
CA PRO A 126 2.25 -13.37 -24.69
C PRO A 126 1.83 -14.78 -25.11
N LYS A 127 2.70 -15.44 -25.90
CA LYS A 127 2.54 -16.86 -26.22
C LYS A 127 2.38 -17.67 -24.93
N GLY A 128 1.40 -18.58 -24.92
CA GLY A 128 1.01 -19.32 -23.72
C GLY A 128 -0.11 -18.66 -22.90
N LEU A 129 -0.73 -17.60 -23.41
CA LEU A 129 -1.92 -16.95 -22.83
C LEU A 129 -1.73 -16.34 -21.43
N GLY A 130 -0.48 -16.23 -20.98
CA GLY A 130 -0.15 -15.80 -19.61
C GLY A 130 -0.22 -16.93 -18.57
N TYR A 131 -0.35 -18.19 -18.98
CA TYR A 131 -0.18 -19.31 -18.07
C TYR A 131 1.29 -19.51 -17.72
N LEU A 132 1.60 -19.55 -16.42
CA LEU A 132 2.95 -19.66 -15.89
C LEU A 132 3.13 -20.99 -15.14
N ASP A 133 4.21 -21.70 -15.46
CA ASP A 133 4.58 -22.99 -14.88
C ASP A 133 5.62 -22.77 -13.78
N ILE A 134 5.23 -23.02 -12.52
CA ILE A 134 6.09 -22.84 -11.35
C ILE A 134 6.77 -24.16 -11.00
N LYS A 135 8.08 -24.24 -11.28
CA LYS A 135 8.86 -25.47 -11.12
C LYS A 135 9.12 -25.91 -9.67
N ASN A 136 9.18 -24.95 -8.74
CA ASN A 136 9.53 -25.17 -7.33
C ASN A 136 8.55 -24.38 -6.44
N PRO A 137 7.26 -24.75 -6.40
CA PRO A 137 6.22 -23.99 -5.71
C PRO A 137 6.49 -23.83 -4.21
N GLU A 138 7.19 -24.77 -3.58
CA GLU A 138 7.58 -24.75 -2.17
C GLU A 138 8.51 -23.60 -1.78
N ARG A 139 9.06 -22.85 -2.75
CA ARG A 139 9.88 -21.65 -2.51
C ARG A 139 9.07 -20.37 -2.35
N TYR A 140 7.78 -20.41 -2.65
CA TYR A 140 6.91 -19.24 -2.68
C TYR A 140 5.79 -19.39 -1.66
N ASP A 141 5.53 -18.33 -0.91
CA ASP A 141 4.42 -18.26 0.04
C ASP A 141 3.20 -17.63 -0.65
N ASN A 142 2.01 -17.85 -0.09
CA ASN A 142 0.75 -17.25 -0.55
C ASN A 142 0.33 -17.62 -1.98
N LEU A 143 0.90 -18.66 -2.58
CA LEU A 143 0.43 -19.19 -3.85
C LEU A 143 -1.09 -19.49 -3.79
N PRO A 144 -1.85 -19.17 -4.85
CA PRO A 144 -3.23 -19.63 -4.98
C PRO A 144 -3.28 -21.15 -5.21
N VAL A 145 -4.48 -21.71 -5.32
CA VAL A 145 -4.64 -23.14 -5.60
C VAL A 145 -4.36 -23.37 -7.09
N PRO A 146 -3.44 -24.28 -7.47
CA PRO A 146 -3.05 -24.45 -8.87
C PRO A 146 -4.18 -24.98 -9.73
N LEU A 147 -4.10 -24.69 -11.03
CA LEU A 147 -5.05 -25.13 -12.02
C LEU A 147 -4.96 -26.65 -12.23
N PRO A 148 -6.01 -27.42 -11.90
CA PRO A 148 -5.96 -28.88 -11.89
C PRO A 148 -5.77 -29.50 -13.28
N GLU A 149 -6.22 -28.83 -14.35
CA GLU A 149 -6.13 -29.30 -15.73
C GLU A 149 -4.70 -29.40 -16.26
N PHE A 150 -3.72 -28.79 -15.57
CA PHE A 150 -2.30 -28.85 -15.94
C PHE A 150 -1.49 -29.84 -15.11
N ALA A 151 -2.13 -30.58 -14.19
CA ALA A 151 -1.46 -31.57 -13.35
C ALA A 151 -0.66 -32.59 -14.21
N PRO A 152 0.54 -33.01 -13.77
CA PRO A 152 1.15 -32.76 -12.46
C PRO A 152 1.93 -31.44 -12.35
N ARG A 153 1.87 -30.55 -13.35
CA ARG A 153 2.57 -29.25 -13.30
C ARG A 153 1.78 -28.28 -12.43
N THR A 154 2.49 -27.41 -11.71
CA THR A 154 1.89 -26.32 -10.96
C THR A 154 1.76 -25.10 -11.87
N VAL A 155 0.56 -24.89 -12.42
CA VAL A 155 0.29 -23.81 -13.37
C VAL A 155 -0.73 -22.85 -12.79
N PHE A 156 -0.50 -21.56 -13.04
CA PHE A 156 -1.37 -20.44 -12.71
C PHE A 156 -1.56 -19.56 -13.94
N THR A 157 -2.60 -18.73 -13.95
CA THR A 157 -2.70 -17.61 -14.89
C THR A 157 -2.23 -16.32 -14.21
N THR A 158 -2.04 -15.24 -14.98
CA THR A 158 -1.76 -13.90 -14.45
C THR A 158 -2.94 -12.97 -14.62
N SER A 159 -3.11 -12.05 -13.70
CA SER A 159 -4.27 -11.16 -13.71
C SER A 159 -4.36 -10.28 -14.94
N MET A 160 -3.27 -9.66 -15.41
CA MET A 160 -3.28 -8.82 -16.62
C MET A 160 -3.82 -9.59 -17.84
N THR A 161 -3.35 -10.80 -18.09
CA THR A 161 -3.77 -11.58 -19.26
C THR A 161 -5.18 -12.12 -19.11
N HIS A 162 -5.60 -12.47 -17.90
CA HIS A 162 -6.97 -12.90 -17.63
C HIS A 162 -7.96 -11.74 -17.75
N GLN A 163 -7.63 -10.54 -17.25
CA GLN A 163 -8.41 -9.33 -17.44
C GLN A 163 -8.59 -8.97 -18.92
N LEU A 164 -7.51 -9.08 -19.74
CA LEU A 164 -7.60 -8.87 -21.18
C LEU A 164 -8.50 -9.91 -21.87
N HIS A 165 -8.41 -11.18 -21.48
CA HIS A 165 -9.28 -12.25 -21.99
C HIS A 165 -10.76 -11.96 -21.70
N CYS A 166 -11.08 -11.63 -20.44
CA CYS A 166 -12.44 -11.28 -20.04
C CYS A 166 -12.94 -10.03 -20.77
N LEU A 167 -12.12 -8.98 -20.88
CA LEU A 167 -12.50 -7.75 -21.57
C LEU A 167 -12.82 -8.00 -23.05
N TYR A 168 -12.04 -8.83 -23.73
CA TYR A 168 -12.31 -9.23 -25.12
C TYR A 168 -13.60 -10.06 -25.23
N ALA A 169 -13.82 -11.02 -24.32
CA ALA A 169 -15.05 -11.84 -24.32
C ALA A 169 -16.32 -10.99 -24.10
N ILE A 170 -16.23 -9.98 -23.24
CA ILE A 170 -17.33 -9.01 -23.02
C ILE A 170 -17.52 -8.16 -24.29
N LEU A 171 -16.45 -7.68 -24.91
CA LEU A 171 -16.52 -6.92 -26.17
C LEU A 171 -17.18 -7.73 -27.29
N GLU A 172 -16.81 -9.00 -27.45
CA GLU A 172 -17.40 -9.89 -28.45
C GLU A 172 -18.90 -10.10 -28.21
N SER A 173 -19.29 -10.34 -26.95
CA SER A 173 -20.69 -10.49 -26.55
C SER A 173 -21.48 -9.21 -26.80
N TYR A 174 -20.92 -8.06 -26.41
CA TYR A 174 -21.50 -6.73 -26.66
C TYR A 174 -21.70 -6.49 -28.16
N ALA A 175 -20.68 -6.74 -28.98
CA ALA A 175 -20.76 -6.54 -30.42
C ALA A 175 -21.84 -7.42 -31.04
N GLY A 176 -21.95 -8.69 -30.62
CA GLY A 176 -23.01 -9.59 -31.06
C GLY A 176 -24.41 -9.07 -30.73
N LEU A 177 -24.60 -8.53 -29.52
CA LEU A 177 -25.87 -7.90 -29.10
C LEU A 177 -26.16 -6.62 -29.90
N ALA A 178 -25.17 -5.77 -30.09
CA ALA A 178 -25.31 -4.51 -30.83
C ALA A 178 -25.70 -4.73 -32.31
N ILE A 179 -25.21 -5.82 -32.92
CA ILE A 179 -25.54 -6.19 -34.31
C ILE A 179 -26.94 -6.80 -34.41
N ASN A 180 -27.28 -7.71 -33.51
CA ASN A 180 -28.52 -8.49 -33.60
C ASN A 180 -29.74 -7.78 -32.99
N GLY A 181 -29.50 -6.77 -32.15
CA GLY A 181 -30.49 -5.85 -31.63
C GLY A 181 -31.45 -6.42 -30.59
N SER A 182 -31.73 -5.61 -29.57
CA SER A 182 -33.02 -5.63 -28.88
C SER A 182 -33.40 -4.18 -28.60
N ALA A 183 -34.61 -3.78 -28.97
CA ALA A 183 -35.14 -2.44 -28.64
C ALA A 183 -35.26 -2.20 -27.12
N SER A 184 -35.10 -3.26 -26.31
CA SER A 184 -35.12 -3.20 -24.84
C SER A 184 -33.76 -2.90 -24.22
N VAL A 185 -32.66 -2.94 -24.98
CA VAL A 185 -31.33 -2.65 -24.47
C VAL A 185 -31.00 -1.23 -24.85
N ASP A 186 -31.08 -0.34 -23.87
CA ASP A 186 -30.58 1.00 -24.02
C ASP A 186 -29.06 0.95 -24.22
N MET A 187 -28.62 1.23 -25.45
CA MET A 187 -27.20 1.28 -25.78
C MET A 187 -26.60 2.65 -25.46
N HIS A 188 -27.40 3.59 -24.94
CA HIS A 188 -26.90 4.86 -24.43
C HIS A 188 -26.07 4.60 -23.18
N SER A 189 -24.90 5.19 -23.18
CA SER A 189 -24.06 5.36 -21.99
C SER A 189 -24.71 6.33 -21.00
N HIS A 190 -24.25 6.34 -19.73
CA HIS A 190 -24.63 7.32 -18.68
C HIS A 190 -24.21 8.79 -18.99
N ILE A 191 -24.22 9.19 -20.26
CA ILE A 191 -24.01 10.55 -20.73
C ILE A 191 -25.37 11.26 -20.71
N PRO A 192 -25.43 12.55 -20.33
CA PRO A 192 -26.67 13.33 -20.40
C PRO A 192 -27.33 13.26 -21.78
N GLU A 193 -28.65 13.05 -21.78
CA GLU A 193 -29.49 13.11 -22.96
C GLU A 193 -29.20 14.42 -23.73
N ASN A 194 -29.05 14.34 -25.06
CA ASN A 194 -28.66 15.43 -25.98
C ASN A 194 -27.16 15.76 -26.09
N THR A 195 -26.26 14.91 -25.57
CA THR A 195 -24.83 15.05 -25.85
C THR A 195 -24.47 14.39 -27.19
N ASN A 196 -23.76 15.09 -28.07
CA ASN A 196 -23.29 14.52 -29.33
C ASN A 196 -22.43 13.26 -29.06
N GLY A 197 -22.87 12.12 -29.59
CA GLY A 197 -22.22 10.82 -29.38
C GLY A 197 -22.82 9.96 -28.27
N ALA A 198 -23.82 10.45 -27.52
CA ALA A 198 -24.51 9.67 -26.49
C ALA A 198 -25.30 8.47 -27.04
N ASP A 199 -25.74 8.56 -28.30
CA ASP A 199 -26.72 7.64 -28.88
C ASP A 199 -26.09 6.52 -29.73
N GLY A 200 -24.76 6.30 -29.62
CA GLY A 200 -24.01 5.44 -30.53
C GLY A 200 -23.11 4.39 -29.86
N PRO A 201 -22.83 3.26 -30.54
CA PRO A 201 -21.94 2.20 -30.04
C PRO A 201 -20.49 2.68 -29.79
N TRP A 202 -20.13 3.83 -30.38
CA TRP A 202 -18.88 4.54 -30.15
C TRP A 202 -18.53 4.69 -28.65
N HIS A 203 -19.50 4.98 -27.77
CA HIS A 203 -19.14 5.31 -26.38
C HIS A 203 -18.62 4.08 -25.65
N LEU A 204 -19.35 2.98 -25.78
CA LEU A 204 -18.94 1.71 -25.20
C LEU A 204 -17.67 1.20 -25.89
N ALA A 205 -17.50 1.40 -27.19
CA ALA A 205 -16.25 1.10 -27.89
C ALA A 205 -15.05 1.84 -27.26
N HIS A 206 -15.20 3.14 -26.98
CA HIS A 206 -14.19 3.91 -26.25
C HIS A 206 -13.97 3.39 -24.82
N CYS A 207 -15.03 3.02 -24.07
CA CYS A 207 -14.89 2.45 -22.73
C CYS A 207 -14.09 1.14 -22.73
N PHE A 208 -14.29 0.27 -23.72
CA PHE A 208 -13.49 -0.95 -23.86
C PHE A 208 -12.01 -0.61 -24.07
N ASP A 209 -11.69 0.34 -24.94
CA ASP A 209 -10.30 0.76 -25.13
C ASP A 209 -9.72 1.44 -23.87
N TYR A 210 -10.51 2.26 -23.18
CA TYR A 210 -10.12 2.88 -21.89
C TYR A 210 -9.78 1.84 -20.82
N LEU A 211 -10.59 0.80 -20.66
CA LEU A 211 -10.31 -0.29 -19.72
C LEU A 211 -9.06 -1.08 -20.13
N ARG A 212 -8.90 -1.35 -21.43
CA ARG A 212 -7.69 -2.01 -21.98
C ARG A 212 -6.43 -1.21 -21.65
N GLN A 213 -6.47 0.12 -21.78
CA GLN A 213 -5.36 1.00 -21.40
C GLN A 213 -5.03 0.88 -19.90
N GLY A 214 -6.05 0.87 -19.04
CA GLY A 214 -5.90 0.68 -17.59
C GLY A 214 -5.23 -0.65 -17.24
N ILE A 215 -5.70 -1.75 -17.85
CA ILE A 215 -5.14 -3.10 -17.63
C ILE A 215 -3.66 -3.15 -18.04
N LEU A 216 -3.32 -2.65 -19.23
CA LEU A 216 -1.94 -2.64 -19.72
C LEU A 216 -1.03 -1.72 -18.91
N CYS A 217 -1.54 -0.58 -18.46
CA CYS A 217 -0.77 0.37 -17.65
C CYS A 217 -0.51 -0.17 -16.24
N ALA A 218 -1.48 -0.87 -15.65
CA ALA A 218 -1.32 -1.51 -14.34
C ALA A 218 -0.39 -2.72 -14.43
N GLY A 219 -0.52 -3.53 -15.48
CA GLY A 219 0.33 -4.69 -15.71
C GLY A 219 0.29 -5.71 -14.57
N ASP A 220 -0.90 -5.95 -14.00
CA ASP A 220 -1.04 -6.76 -12.78
C ASP A 220 -0.54 -8.21 -12.97
N VAL A 221 0.56 -8.54 -12.30
CA VAL A 221 1.21 -9.85 -12.37
C VAL A 221 0.82 -10.78 -11.23
N ALA A 222 -0.21 -10.46 -10.45
CA ALA A 222 -0.76 -11.37 -9.46
C ALA A 222 -1.11 -12.72 -10.10
N LEU A 223 -0.73 -13.80 -9.42
CA LEU A 223 -1.05 -15.17 -9.83
C LEU A 223 -2.50 -15.48 -9.45
N GLU A 224 -3.25 -16.06 -10.37
CA GLU A 224 -4.62 -16.53 -10.15
C GLU A 224 -4.70 -18.06 -10.28
N GLY A 225 -5.46 -18.67 -9.38
CA GLY A 225 -5.60 -20.11 -9.25
C GLY A 225 -6.89 -20.67 -9.82
N THR A 226 -7.24 -21.87 -9.39
CA THR A 226 -8.49 -22.52 -9.76
C THR A 226 -9.69 -21.71 -9.31
N GLN A 227 -10.73 -21.73 -10.14
CA GLN A 227 -12.03 -21.19 -9.82
C GLN A 227 -12.55 -21.73 -8.47
N THR A 228 -13.28 -20.88 -7.77
CA THR A 228 -13.99 -21.19 -6.51
C THR A 228 -15.52 -21.03 -6.63
N THR A 229 -15.99 -20.40 -7.72
CA THR A 229 -17.38 -19.99 -7.89
C THR A 229 -18.10 -20.61 -9.10
N PHE A 230 -17.41 -21.37 -9.95
CA PHE A 230 -18.02 -21.94 -11.15
C PHE A 230 -18.91 -23.14 -10.81
N PRO A 231 -19.89 -23.46 -11.68
CA PRO A 231 -20.68 -24.68 -11.55
C PRO A 231 -19.82 -25.95 -11.58
N GLU A 232 -20.35 -27.05 -11.03
CA GLU A 232 -19.68 -28.35 -11.05
C GLU A 232 -19.34 -28.78 -12.48
N GLY A 233 -18.11 -29.26 -12.69
CA GLY A 233 -17.60 -29.69 -14.00
C GLY A 233 -16.94 -28.60 -14.85
N PHE A 234 -16.98 -27.33 -14.41
CA PHE A 234 -16.26 -26.25 -15.07
C PHE A 234 -14.88 -26.00 -14.41
N THR A 235 -13.87 -25.84 -15.25
CA THR A 235 -12.49 -25.52 -14.85
C THR A 235 -12.12 -24.14 -15.36
N GLY A 236 -11.09 -23.55 -14.74
CA GLY A 236 -10.59 -22.22 -15.10
C GLY A 236 -10.15 -21.45 -13.87
N SER A 237 -9.98 -20.14 -14.04
CA SER A 237 -9.70 -19.20 -12.95
C SER A 237 -10.83 -18.19 -12.86
N ASP A 238 -11.14 -17.71 -11.66
CA ASP A 238 -12.12 -16.65 -11.42
C ASP A 238 -11.56 -15.48 -10.61
N GLY A 239 -10.24 -15.48 -10.37
CA GLY A 239 -9.52 -14.42 -9.66
C GLY A 239 -9.80 -14.32 -8.16
N TRP A 240 -10.76 -15.07 -7.59
CA TRP A 240 -11.17 -14.89 -6.20
C TRP A 240 -10.12 -15.32 -5.16
N ASP A 241 -9.24 -16.26 -5.51
CA ASP A 241 -8.15 -16.73 -4.64
C ASP A 241 -6.81 -16.03 -4.91
N ALA A 242 -6.79 -15.10 -5.87
CA ALA A 242 -5.64 -14.27 -6.21
C ALA A 242 -5.40 -13.20 -5.14
N LYS A 243 -4.13 -12.85 -4.93
CA LYS A 243 -3.72 -11.84 -3.94
C LYS A 243 -3.12 -10.66 -4.67
N HIS A 244 -3.87 -9.56 -4.71
CA HIS A 244 -3.45 -8.32 -5.35
C HIS A 244 -2.82 -7.37 -4.34
N VAL A 245 -1.83 -6.61 -4.80
CA VAL A 245 -1.31 -5.46 -4.05
C VAL A 245 -2.02 -4.20 -4.56
N CYS A 246 -3.00 -3.74 -3.80
CA CYS A 246 -3.84 -2.60 -4.17
C CYS A 246 -3.49 -1.34 -3.38
N LYS A 247 -3.86 -0.18 -3.94
CA LYS A 247 -4.01 1.04 -3.13
C LYS A 247 -5.14 0.81 -2.12
N ASP A 248 -5.03 1.39 -0.93
CA ASP A 248 -6.11 1.35 0.05
C ASP A 248 -7.33 2.11 -0.49
N PRO A 249 -8.45 1.44 -0.77
CA PRO A 249 -9.62 2.07 -1.37
C PRO A 249 -10.22 3.15 -0.48
N LYS A 250 -10.06 3.07 0.85
CA LYS A 250 -10.56 4.10 1.77
C LYS A 250 -9.77 5.39 1.62
N GLN A 251 -8.45 5.30 1.56
CA GLN A 251 -7.59 6.47 1.36
C GLN A 251 -7.79 7.08 -0.03
N VAL A 252 -7.96 6.25 -1.06
CA VAL A 252 -8.31 6.72 -2.41
C VAL A 252 -9.65 7.45 -2.38
N TYR A 253 -10.67 6.85 -1.76
CA TYR A 253 -12.00 7.45 -1.62
C TYR A 253 -11.94 8.80 -0.89
N GLU A 254 -11.35 8.86 0.29
CA GLU A 254 -11.23 10.10 1.08
C GLU A 254 -10.50 11.20 0.30
N TYR A 255 -9.45 10.84 -0.44
CA TYR A 255 -8.73 11.78 -1.29
C TYR A 255 -9.62 12.31 -2.41
N LEU A 256 -10.33 11.45 -3.14
CA LEU A 256 -11.20 11.86 -4.24
C LEU A 256 -12.37 12.70 -3.73
N ASP A 257 -13.02 12.28 -2.64
CA ASP A 257 -14.14 13.02 -2.04
C ASP A 257 -13.70 14.43 -1.64
N LYS A 258 -12.56 14.56 -0.95
CA LYS A 258 -12.03 15.87 -0.53
C LYS A 258 -11.72 16.81 -1.69
N ASN A 259 -11.36 16.27 -2.86
CA ASN A 259 -10.92 17.05 -4.03
C ASN A 259 -11.94 17.02 -5.19
N ARG A 260 -13.17 16.57 -4.95
CA ARG A 260 -14.20 16.48 -5.99
C ARG A 260 -14.55 17.86 -6.54
N ALA A 261 -14.84 17.91 -7.85
CA ALA A 261 -15.27 19.14 -8.52
C ALA A 261 -16.78 19.38 -8.44
N LEU A 262 -17.56 18.30 -8.25
CA LEU A 262 -19.03 18.27 -8.27
C LEU A 262 -19.54 17.30 -7.18
N ASP A 263 -20.80 17.47 -6.75
CA ASP A 263 -21.49 16.61 -5.77
C ASP A 263 -22.45 15.59 -6.44
N ASP A 264 -22.36 15.44 -7.77
CA ASP A 264 -23.21 14.53 -8.54
C ASP A 264 -22.88 13.05 -8.28
N HIS A 265 -23.86 12.17 -8.54
CA HIS A 265 -23.72 10.71 -8.37
C HIS A 265 -23.84 10.02 -9.74
N TRP A 266 -23.12 8.90 -9.93
CA TRP A 266 -23.00 8.22 -11.23
C TRP A 266 -24.23 7.39 -11.63
N ILE A 267 -25.11 7.05 -10.68
CA ILE A 267 -26.37 6.29 -10.86
C ILE A 267 -27.40 6.78 -9.84
#